data_AF-A0A9D1HWS7-F1
#
_entry.id   AF-A0A9D1HWS7-F1
#
_cell.length_a   1.000
_cell.length_b   1.000
_cell.length_c   1.000
_cell.angle_alpha   90.00
_cell.angle_beta   90.00
_cell.angle_gamma   90.00
#
_symmetry.space_group_name_H-M   'P 1'
#
loop_
_entity.id
_entity.type
_entity.pdbx_description
1 polymer ?
#
loop_
_entity_poly.entity_id
_entity_poly.type
_entity_poly.pdbx_seq_one_letter_code
_entity_poly.pdbx_strand_id
1 'polypeptide(L)'
;MKRRQGFTLVELLGVITVLGLIALIAFPIITGSINKAKNNISEATAKVLYSNGESYIKENINNYKLTEDNVFCISLQQLADAGKINTPVTDAQTGKNIPLTKTLKFKVTTNRKLTHDLNLYDPSECSAILESTEFIFDYTGGVQTFTAPREGDYRIELWGAGTNDYAGGKGSYTSGVITLQRGDRLYVYVGESGKKGSSGNEETRTVGAGAAATFNGGGAGGNASGSETYGFSTYSGGNSGGGATDVRLVGGAWNDAEGLKSRIMVAGGGGGHVYRDTGYDNQKGNAGTTNGEKGALPSSLANYPSDVAKRGTGGTQTTGNAFGIGGNGANAGITGACSGHSGGGGGYFGGFGGSSTGGNCHNMGGGGGSSFVSGCTGCRAVLESGAIGTSNIHYSGKVFKQIEMISGNAVMPNPRGTVKITGNEGNGFARITIIEK
;
A
#
# COMPACT_ATOMS: atom_id res chain seq x y z
N MET A 1 -34.25 -36.01 -95.38
CA MET A 1 -32.96 -35.61 -94.75
C MET A 1 -33.07 -34.15 -94.30
N LYS A 2 -33.02 -33.87 -92.99
CA LYS A 2 -32.95 -32.48 -92.47
C LYS A 2 -31.53 -31.94 -92.70
N ARG A 3 -31.36 -30.90 -93.51
CA ARG A 3 -30.10 -30.14 -93.61
C ARG A 3 -29.81 -29.50 -92.25
N ARG A 4 -28.75 -29.94 -91.56
CA ARG A 4 -28.20 -29.21 -90.42
C ARG A 4 -27.33 -28.08 -90.99
N GLN A 5 -27.74 -26.83 -90.80
CA GLN A 5 -26.91 -25.67 -91.11
C GLN A 5 -25.76 -25.64 -90.09
N GLY A 6 -24.53 -25.89 -90.55
CA GLY A 6 -23.33 -25.73 -89.75
C GLY A 6 -22.87 -24.27 -89.77
N PHE A 7 -22.49 -23.74 -88.61
CA PHE A 7 -21.91 -22.41 -88.48
C PHE A 7 -20.63 -22.28 -89.30
N THR A 8 -20.39 -21.10 -89.91
CA THR A 8 -19.12 -20.82 -90.58
C THR A 8 -18.04 -20.46 -89.55
N LEU A 9 -16.78 -20.80 -89.85
CA LEU A 9 -15.64 -20.52 -88.97
C LEU A 9 -15.51 -19.02 -88.64
N VAL A 10 -15.88 -18.16 -89.58
CA VAL A 10 -15.84 -16.70 -89.45
C VAL A 10 -16.88 -16.19 -88.45
N GLU A 11 -18.10 -16.73 -88.47
CA GLU A 11 -19.14 -16.39 -87.49
C GLU A 11 -18.71 -16.79 -86.06
N LEU A 12 -18.07 -17.96 -85.91
CA LEU A 12 -17.55 -18.42 -84.61
C LEU A 12 -16.44 -17.49 -84.07
N LEU A 13 -15.52 -17.06 -84.93
CA LEU A 13 -14.46 -16.10 -84.60
C LEU A 13 -15.01 -14.71 -84.22
N GLY A 14 -16.03 -14.24 -84.94
CA GLY A 14 -16.72 -12.98 -84.60
C GLY A 14 -17.37 -13.03 -83.21
N VAL A 15 -18.03 -14.13 -82.86
CA VAL A 15 -18.65 -14.30 -81.53
C VAL A 15 -17.59 -14.36 -80.42
N ILE A 16 -16.51 -15.13 -80.61
CA ILE A 16 -15.44 -15.25 -79.60
C ILE A 16 -14.72 -13.91 -79.37
N THR A 17 -14.48 -13.13 -80.43
CA THR A 17 -13.81 -11.82 -80.31
C THR A 17 -14.68 -10.80 -79.56
N VAL A 18 -15.97 -10.75 -79.86
CA VAL A 18 -16.92 -9.88 -79.14
C VAL A 18 -17.04 -10.30 -77.67
N LEU A 19 -17.16 -11.59 -77.37
CA LEU A 19 -17.18 -12.09 -75.99
C LEU A 19 -15.88 -11.79 -75.24
N GLY A 20 -14.73 -11.88 -75.90
CA GLY A 20 -13.43 -11.53 -75.34
C GLY A 20 -13.32 -10.05 -74.96
N LEU A 21 -13.80 -9.15 -75.82
CA LEU A 21 -13.82 -7.71 -75.54
C LEU A 21 -14.76 -7.35 -74.38
N ILE A 22 -15.96 -7.96 -74.35
CA ILE A 22 -16.90 -7.78 -73.24
C ILE A 22 -16.29 -8.29 -71.93
N ALA A 23 -15.64 -9.46 -71.95
CA ALA A 23 -14.98 -10.02 -70.77
C ALA A 23 -13.83 -9.12 -70.27
N LEU A 24 -13.04 -8.53 -71.17
CA LEU A 24 -11.95 -7.60 -70.82
C LEU A 24 -12.44 -6.36 -70.08
N ILE A 25 -13.60 -5.81 -70.47
CA ILE A 25 -14.19 -4.64 -69.81
C ILE A 25 -14.90 -5.05 -68.52
N ALA A 26 -15.61 -6.18 -68.53
CA ALA A 26 -16.40 -6.63 -67.38
C ALA A 26 -15.54 -7.14 -66.22
N PHE A 27 -14.42 -7.81 -66.50
CA PHE A 27 -13.62 -8.48 -65.47
C PHE A 27 -13.07 -7.53 -64.40
N PRO A 28 -12.42 -6.39 -64.72
CA PRO A 28 -11.94 -5.45 -63.70
C PRO A 28 -13.07 -4.87 -62.83
N ILE A 29 -14.23 -4.59 -63.43
CA ILE A 29 -15.40 -4.05 -62.72
C ILE A 29 -15.96 -5.07 -61.72
N ILE A 30 -16.09 -6.33 -62.16
CA ILE A 30 -16.55 -7.43 -61.33
C ILE A 30 -15.56 -7.69 -60.19
N THR A 31 -14.26 -7.81 -60.49
CA THR A 31 -13.22 -8.03 -59.48
C THR A 31 -13.15 -6.88 -58.48
N GLY A 32 -13.27 -5.62 -58.95
CA GLY A 32 -13.34 -4.45 -58.07
C GLY A 32 -14.54 -4.48 -57.14
N SER A 33 -15.71 -4.87 -57.66
CA SER A 33 -16.94 -5.01 -56.86
C SER A 33 -16.83 -6.12 -55.82
N ILE A 34 -16.24 -7.26 -56.18
CA ILE A 34 -15.98 -8.39 -55.26
C ILE A 34 -15.00 -7.97 -54.17
N ASN A 35 -13.91 -7.26 -54.51
CA ASN A 35 -12.95 -6.79 -53.53
C ASN A 35 -13.57 -5.79 -52.55
N LYS A 36 -14.43 -4.88 -53.04
CA LYS A 36 -15.18 -3.96 -52.19
C LYS A 36 -16.14 -4.71 -51.25
N ALA A 37 -16.85 -5.73 -51.76
CA ALA A 37 -17.71 -6.57 -50.95
C ALA A 37 -16.92 -7.33 -49.86
N LYS A 38 -15.77 -7.92 -50.22
CA LYS A 38 -14.87 -8.59 -49.27
C LYS A 38 -14.38 -7.64 -48.18
N ASN A 39 -13.98 -6.42 -48.53
CA ASN A 39 -13.55 -5.42 -47.55
C ASN A 39 -14.67 -5.06 -46.56
N ASN A 40 -15.88 -4.82 -47.07
CA ASN A 40 -17.04 -4.53 -46.23
C ASN A 40 -17.36 -5.68 -45.27
N ILE A 41 -17.23 -6.93 -45.72
CA ILE A 41 -17.42 -8.11 -44.88
C ILE A 41 -16.33 -8.17 -43.80
N SER A 42 -15.05 -8.01 -44.15
CA SER A 42 -13.95 -8.04 -43.17
C SER A 42 -14.11 -6.93 -42.11
N GLU A 43 -14.54 -5.72 -42.50
CA GLU A 43 -14.83 -4.64 -41.55
C GLU A 43 -16.02 -4.98 -40.64
N ALA A 44 -17.10 -5.55 -41.19
CA ALA A 44 -18.26 -5.99 -40.40
C ALA A 44 -17.87 -7.10 -39.42
N THR A 45 -17.04 -8.06 -39.84
CA THR A 45 -16.48 -9.09 -38.96
C THR A 45 -15.68 -8.47 -37.83
N ALA A 46 -14.77 -7.53 -38.12
CA ALA A 46 -14.00 -6.83 -37.08
C ALA A 46 -14.91 -6.09 -36.08
N LYS A 47 -15.96 -5.40 -36.56
CA LYS A 47 -16.95 -4.73 -35.69
C LYS A 47 -17.65 -5.71 -34.75
N VAL A 48 -18.06 -6.88 -35.26
CA VAL A 48 -18.67 -7.92 -34.43
C VAL A 48 -17.68 -8.43 -33.38
N LEU A 49 -16.43 -8.70 -33.76
CA LEU A 49 -15.40 -9.15 -32.82
C LEU A 49 -15.15 -8.11 -31.72
N TYR A 50 -15.01 -6.83 -32.06
CA TYR A 50 -14.83 -5.75 -31.08
C TYR A 50 -16.05 -5.56 -30.18
N SER A 51 -17.27 -5.62 -30.73
CA SER A 51 -18.51 -5.60 -29.94
C SER A 51 -18.57 -6.75 -28.93
N ASN A 52 -18.17 -7.95 -29.33
CA ASN A 52 -18.11 -9.11 -28.47
C ASN A 52 -17.00 -9.00 -27.41
N GLY A 53 -15.84 -8.43 -27.78
CA GLY A 53 -14.76 -8.10 -26.84
C GLY A 53 -15.18 -7.08 -25.78
N GLU A 54 -15.92 -6.04 -26.15
CA GLU A 54 -16.48 -5.11 -25.18
C GLU A 54 -17.49 -5.78 -24.24
N SER A 55 -18.38 -6.62 -24.77
CA SER A 55 -19.32 -7.40 -23.95
C SER A 55 -18.58 -8.29 -22.95
N TYR A 56 -17.52 -8.97 -23.39
CA TYR A 56 -16.69 -9.81 -22.54
C TYR A 56 -16.04 -9.02 -21.40
N ILE A 57 -15.47 -7.84 -21.70
CA ILE A 57 -14.88 -6.95 -20.67
C ILE A 57 -15.93 -6.50 -19.65
N LYS A 58 -17.12 -6.07 -20.13
CA LYS A 58 -18.22 -5.60 -19.27
C LYS A 58 -18.74 -6.70 -18.34
N GLU A 59 -18.82 -7.94 -18.81
CA GLU A 59 -19.24 -9.09 -18.00
C GLU A 59 -18.18 -9.52 -16.98
N ASN A 60 -16.91 -9.19 -17.23
CA ASN A 60 -15.77 -9.54 -16.38
C ASN A 60 -15.16 -8.31 -15.71
N ILE A 61 -15.98 -7.30 -15.37
CA ILE A 61 -15.52 -5.98 -14.91
C ILE A 61 -14.58 -6.02 -13.68
N ASN A 62 -14.70 -7.05 -12.84
CA ASN A 62 -13.81 -7.24 -11.69
C ASN A 62 -12.36 -7.54 -12.09
N ASN A 63 -12.18 -8.19 -13.25
CA ASN A 63 -10.87 -8.53 -13.82
C ASN A 63 -10.37 -7.43 -14.77
N TYR A 64 -11.27 -6.59 -15.28
CA TYR A 64 -10.98 -5.52 -16.26
C TYR A 64 -11.47 -4.16 -15.76
N LYS A 65 -10.84 -3.65 -14.70
CA LYS A 65 -11.18 -2.33 -14.14
C LYS A 65 -10.90 -1.22 -15.16
N LEU A 66 -11.93 -0.44 -15.49
CA LEU A 66 -11.90 0.68 -16.44
C LEU A 66 -11.17 1.91 -15.88
N THR A 67 -9.92 1.70 -15.49
CA THR A 67 -8.98 2.75 -15.07
C THR A 67 -8.49 3.46 -16.32
N GLU A 68 -8.43 4.79 -16.30
CA GLU A 68 -7.92 5.58 -17.42
C GLU A 68 -6.52 5.09 -17.85
N ASP A 69 -6.26 5.11 -19.16
CA ASP A 69 -5.03 4.63 -19.79
C ASP A 69 -4.77 3.13 -19.69
N ASN A 70 -5.60 2.36 -19.00
CA ASN A 70 -5.54 0.91 -19.08
C ASN A 70 -5.71 0.44 -20.52
N VAL A 71 -4.94 -0.59 -20.86
CA VAL A 71 -5.01 -1.29 -22.14
C VAL A 71 -5.40 -2.72 -21.85
N PHE A 72 -6.48 -3.19 -22.47
CA PHE A 72 -6.88 -4.59 -22.41
C PHE A 72 -6.60 -5.28 -23.73
N CYS A 73 -6.09 -6.50 -23.62
CA CYS A 73 -5.78 -7.35 -24.75
C CYS A 73 -6.62 -8.62 -24.62
N ILE A 74 -7.59 -8.79 -25.51
CA ILE A 74 -8.52 -9.91 -25.50
C ILE A 74 -8.26 -10.78 -26.72
N SER A 75 -7.82 -12.02 -26.53
CA SER A 75 -7.59 -12.95 -27.64
C SER A 75 -8.92 -13.47 -28.22
N LEU A 76 -8.90 -13.84 -29.49
CA LEU A 76 -10.05 -14.51 -30.11
C LEU A 76 -10.33 -15.87 -29.46
N GLN A 77 -9.31 -16.55 -28.94
CA GLN A 77 -9.49 -17.77 -28.14
C GLN A 77 -10.32 -17.49 -26.89
N GLN A 78 -10.05 -16.43 -26.13
CA GLN A 78 -10.83 -16.06 -24.94
C GLN A 78 -12.31 -15.82 -25.28
N LEU A 79 -12.58 -15.20 -26.44
CA LEU A 79 -13.96 -14.99 -26.90
C LEU A 79 -14.63 -16.29 -27.35
N ALA A 80 -13.89 -17.20 -27.99
CA ALA A 80 -14.41 -18.51 -28.39
C ALA A 80 -14.74 -19.36 -27.16
N ASP A 81 -13.84 -19.41 -26.17
CA ASP A 81 -14.02 -20.14 -24.91
C ASP A 81 -15.21 -19.59 -24.12
N ALA A 82 -15.44 -18.27 -24.17
CA ALA A 82 -16.60 -17.61 -23.58
C ALA A 82 -17.89 -17.73 -24.41
N GLY A 83 -17.88 -18.46 -25.52
CA GLY A 83 -19.04 -18.63 -26.41
C GLY A 83 -19.50 -17.34 -27.09
N LYS A 84 -18.64 -16.31 -27.17
CA LYS A 84 -18.97 -15.00 -27.75
C LYS A 84 -18.79 -14.94 -29.26
N ILE A 85 -18.03 -15.86 -29.84
CA ILE A 85 -17.80 -15.92 -31.29
C ILE A 85 -17.95 -17.37 -31.77
N ASN A 86 -18.37 -17.52 -33.04
CA ASN A 86 -18.35 -18.81 -33.71
C ASN A 86 -16.98 -19.05 -34.36
N THR A 87 -16.46 -20.26 -34.23
CA THR A 87 -15.18 -20.67 -34.81
C THR A 87 -15.38 -21.73 -35.91
N PRO A 88 -14.60 -21.70 -37.00
CA PRO A 88 -13.50 -20.77 -37.28
C PRO A 88 -14.00 -19.41 -37.77
N VAL A 89 -13.21 -18.36 -37.51
CA VAL A 89 -13.43 -17.03 -38.11
C VAL A 89 -12.67 -16.98 -39.43
N THR A 90 -13.35 -16.69 -40.53
CA THR A 90 -12.74 -16.65 -41.88
C THR A 90 -12.54 -15.21 -42.36
N ASP A 91 -11.36 -14.93 -42.91
CA ASP A 91 -11.06 -13.66 -43.58
C ASP A 91 -11.65 -13.67 -45.01
N ALA A 92 -12.53 -12.72 -45.30
CA ALA A 92 -13.20 -12.62 -46.60
C ALA A 92 -12.24 -12.26 -47.74
N GLN A 93 -11.10 -11.62 -47.47
CA GLN A 93 -10.11 -11.29 -48.49
C GLN A 93 -9.40 -12.55 -48.97
N THR A 94 -8.80 -13.28 -48.03
CA THR A 94 -7.92 -14.42 -48.30
C THR A 94 -8.66 -15.77 -48.36
N GLY A 95 -9.86 -15.87 -47.79
CA GLY A 95 -10.61 -17.11 -47.63
C GLY A 95 -10.00 -18.07 -46.59
N LYS A 96 -9.00 -17.62 -45.81
CA LYS A 96 -8.33 -18.43 -44.79
C LYS A 96 -8.91 -18.17 -43.41
N ASN A 97 -8.72 -19.13 -42.51
CA ASN A 97 -9.09 -18.98 -41.11
C ASN A 97 -8.12 -18.02 -40.39
N ILE A 98 -8.67 -17.10 -39.62
CA ILE A 98 -7.94 -16.18 -38.75
C ILE A 98 -7.47 -16.98 -37.51
N PRO A 99 -6.17 -16.93 -37.16
CA PRO A 99 -5.68 -17.59 -35.95
C PRO A 99 -6.35 -17.06 -34.68
N LEU A 100 -6.77 -17.96 -33.80
CA LEU A 100 -7.40 -17.59 -32.52
C LEU A 100 -6.44 -16.90 -31.54
N THR A 101 -5.14 -16.93 -31.83
CA THR A 101 -4.10 -16.22 -31.08
C THR A 101 -4.12 -14.71 -31.30
N LYS A 102 -4.77 -14.22 -32.37
CA LYS A 102 -4.91 -12.76 -32.60
C LYS A 102 -5.68 -12.10 -31.46
N THR A 103 -5.37 -10.83 -31.21
CA THR A 103 -5.91 -10.06 -30.07
C THR A 103 -6.61 -8.79 -30.51
N LEU A 104 -7.64 -8.43 -29.75
CA LEU A 104 -8.34 -7.16 -29.78
C LEU A 104 -7.71 -6.24 -28.73
N LYS A 105 -7.45 -4.99 -29.11
CA LYS A 105 -6.84 -3.99 -28.23
C LYS A 105 -7.86 -2.93 -27.86
N PHE A 106 -8.14 -2.80 -26.57
CA PHE A 106 -9.02 -1.77 -26.04
C PHE A 106 -8.22 -0.80 -25.19
N LYS A 107 -8.41 0.50 -25.40
CA LYS A 107 -7.88 1.55 -24.53
C LYS A 107 -9.02 2.19 -23.73
N VAL A 108 -8.82 2.35 -22.43
CA VAL A 108 -9.74 3.08 -21.57
C VAL A 108 -9.43 4.58 -21.63
N THR A 109 -10.45 5.37 -21.93
CA THR A 109 -10.37 6.84 -21.95
C THR A 109 -10.64 7.45 -20.58
N THR A 110 -10.36 8.75 -20.44
CA THR A 110 -10.65 9.59 -19.25
C THR A 110 -12.09 9.46 -18.75
N ASN A 111 -13.05 9.21 -19.64
CA ASN A 111 -14.47 9.05 -19.31
C ASN A 111 -14.87 7.59 -19.02
N ARG A 112 -13.90 6.70 -18.72
CA ARG A 112 -14.09 5.24 -18.53
C ARG A 112 -14.79 4.54 -19.69
N LYS A 113 -14.64 5.07 -20.91
CA LYS A 113 -15.14 4.42 -22.13
C LYS A 113 -14.03 3.62 -22.78
N LEU A 114 -14.37 2.44 -23.26
CA LEU A 114 -13.52 1.66 -24.13
C LEU A 114 -13.45 2.33 -25.50
N THR A 115 -12.24 2.38 -26.06
CA THR A 115 -11.97 2.83 -27.43
C THR A 115 -11.07 1.81 -28.10
N HIS A 116 -11.20 1.67 -29.41
CA HIS A 116 -10.45 0.69 -30.18
C HIS A 116 -10.37 1.10 -31.66
N ASP A 117 -9.36 0.59 -32.35
CA ASP A 117 -9.28 0.60 -33.81
C ASP A 117 -9.69 -0.79 -34.34
N LEU A 118 -10.36 -0.86 -35.48
CA LEU A 118 -10.89 -2.12 -36.06
C LEU A 118 -9.79 -3.02 -36.69
N ASN A 119 -8.72 -3.27 -35.94
CA ASN A 119 -7.57 -4.09 -36.34
C ASN A 119 -7.43 -5.33 -35.46
N LEU A 120 -6.84 -6.40 -36.00
CA LEU A 120 -6.42 -7.57 -35.22
C LEU A 120 -4.91 -7.52 -35.02
N TYR A 121 -4.47 -7.63 -33.77
CA TYR A 121 -3.07 -7.49 -33.38
C TYR A 121 -2.46 -8.85 -33.07
N ASP A 122 -1.17 -9.02 -33.35
CA ASP A 122 -0.42 -10.12 -32.75
C ASP A 122 -0.29 -9.94 -31.23
N PRO A 123 -0.20 -11.02 -30.43
CA PRO A 123 -0.02 -10.92 -28.98
C PRO A 123 1.13 -10.01 -28.55
N SER A 124 2.22 -9.97 -29.33
CA SER A 124 3.37 -9.11 -29.07
C SER A 124 3.10 -7.61 -29.28
N GLU A 125 2.07 -7.25 -30.03
CA GLU A 125 1.70 -5.87 -30.35
C GLU A 125 0.65 -5.29 -29.37
N CYS A 126 0.09 -6.15 -28.51
CA CYS A 126 -0.86 -5.78 -27.47
C CYS A 126 -0.30 -6.09 -26.08
N SER A 127 0.33 -5.08 -25.46
CA SER A 127 0.74 -5.16 -24.05
C SER A 127 -0.36 -4.62 -23.15
N ALA A 128 -0.98 -5.48 -22.36
CA ALA A 128 -1.99 -5.06 -21.39
C ALA A 128 -1.35 -4.16 -20.31
N ILE A 129 -2.01 -3.06 -19.98
CA ILE A 129 -1.64 -2.18 -18.88
C ILE A 129 -2.85 -2.19 -17.94
N LEU A 130 -2.67 -2.77 -16.76
CA LEU A 130 -3.67 -2.82 -15.70
C LEU A 130 -3.09 -2.04 -14.51
N GLU A 131 -3.43 -0.75 -14.40
CA GLU A 131 -3.03 0.02 -13.24
C GLU A 131 -3.77 -0.51 -12.00
N SER A 132 -3.00 -0.93 -10.99
CA SER A 132 -3.58 -1.26 -9.70
C SER A 132 -4.23 -0.01 -9.10
N THR A 133 -5.44 -0.15 -8.59
CA THR A 133 -6.11 0.92 -7.85
C THR A 133 -5.71 0.94 -6.38
N GLU A 134 -5.00 -0.10 -5.91
CA GLU A 134 -4.58 -0.28 -4.51
C GLU A 134 -3.12 -0.72 -4.46
N PHE A 135 -2.33 -0.05 -3.64
CA PHE A 135 -0.90 -0.31 -3.44
C PHE A 135 -0.67 -0.60 -1.97
N ILE A 136 -0.18 -1.80 -1.69
CA ILE A 136 0.01 -2.33 -0.33
C ILE A 136 1.49 -2.31 0.03
N PHE A 137 1.79 -1.85 1.25
CA PHE A 137 3.13 -1.76 1.79
C PHE A 137 3.16 -2.46 3.16
N ASP A 138 3.64 -3.70 3.16
CA ASP A 138 3.98 -4.42 4.38
C ASP A 138 5.35 -4.01 4.91
N TYR A 139 5.67 -4.39 6.15
CA TYR A 139 6.99 -4.15 6.72
C TYR A 139 8.09 -4.93 5.99
N THR A 140 9.12 -4.23 5.53
CA THR A 140 10.29 -4.80 4.84
C THR A 140 11.64 -4.52 5.54
N GLY A 141 11.64 -3.75 6.64
CA GLY A 141 12.88 -3.27 7.28
C GLY A 141 13.57 -2.12 6.54
N GLY A 142 12.95 -1.56 5.51
CA GLY A 142 13.52 -0.49 4.69
C GLY A 142 12.47 0.42 4.04
N VAL A 143 12.97 1.43 3.33
CA VAL A 143 12.13 2.34 2.55
C VAL A 143 11.49 1.62 1.37
N GLN A 144 10.22 1.90 1.12
CA GLN A 144 9.51 1.52 -0.11
C GLN A 144 9.13 2.78 -0.88
N THR A 145 9.05 2.70 -2.21
CA THR A 145 8.69 3.85 -3.05
C THR A 145 7.35 3.60 -3.71
N PHE A 146 6.46 4.58 -3.59
CA PHE A 146 5.28 4.71 -4.42
C PHE A 146 5.51 5.79 -5.48
N THR A 147 5.12 5.50 -6.72
CA THR A 147 5.08 6.48 -7.81
C THR A 147 3.65 6.55 -8.32
N ALA A 148 3.05 7.74 -8.27
CA ALA A 148 1.69 7.95 -8.75
C ALA A 148 1.59 7.60 -10.24
N PRO A 149 0.78 6.60 -10.63
CA PRO A 149 0.72 6.16 -12.03
C PRO A 149 0.00 7.18 -12.93
N ARG A 150 -0.92 7.96 -12.34
CA ARG A 150 -1.70 9.01 -13.01
C ARG A 150 -2.00 10.19 -12.09
N GLU A 151 -2.48 11.28 -12.67
CA GLU A 151 -3.04 12.37 -11.87
C GLU A 151 -4.36 11.91 -11.21
N GLY A 152 -4.56 12.26 -9.94
CA GLY A 152 -5.81 11.95 -9.25
C GLY A 152 -5.77 12.16 -7.75
N ASP A 153 -6.86 11.80 -7.09
CA ASP A 153 -6.97 11.79 -5.64
C ASP A 153 -6.59 10.40 -5.11
N TYR A 154 -5.77 10.37 -4.08
CA TYR A 154 -5.24 9.16 -3.47
C TYR A 154 -5.60 9.15 -1.99
N ARG A 155 -6.27 8.10 -1.53
CA ARG A 155 -6.40 7.81 -0.10
C ARG A 155 -5.13 7.14 0.37
N ILE A 156 -4.51 7.69 1.40
CA ILE A 156 -3.37 7.09 2.09
C ILE A 156 -3.86 6.68 3.47
N GLU A 157 -3.60 5.44 3.85
CA GLU A 157 -3.92 4.86 5.15
C GLU A 157 -2.67 4.24 5.75
N LEU A 158 -2.37 4.58 7.00
CA LEU A 158 -1.20 4.11 7.73
C LEU A 158 -1.63 3.54 9.08
N TRP A 159 -1.00 2.44 9.46
CA TRP A 159 -1.08 1.83 10.78
C TRP A 159 0.32 1.79 11.37
N GLY A 160 0.53 2.44 12.51
CA GLY A 160 1.79 2.36 13.24
C GLY A 160 1.99 0.98 13.84
N ALA A 161 3.22 0.61 14.18
CA ALA A 161 3.49 -0.70 14.74
C ALA A 161 3.12 -0.75 16.24
N GLY A 162 2.50 -1.85 16.65
CA GLY A 162 2.28 -2.19 18.06
C GLY A 162 3.25 -3.28 18.53
N THR A 163 3.08 -3.70 19.77
CA THR A 163 3.71 -4.93 20.26
C THR A 163 2.81 -6.14 19.96
N ASN A 164 3.38 -7.30 19.62
CA ASN A 164 2.62 -8.56 19.45
C ASN A 164 2.19 -9.22 20.77
N ASP A 165 2.21 -8.48 21.87
CA ASP A 165 1.93 -8.96 23.22
C ASP A 165 0.72 -8.21 23.77
N TYR A 166 -0.25 -8.93 24.33
CA TYR A 166 -1.59 -8.44 24.74
C TYR A 166 -1.54 -7.27 25.74
N ALA A 167 -0.40 -7.06 26.39
CA ALA A 167 -0.22 -6.04 27.41
C ALA A 167 0.43 -4.74 26.91
N GLY A 168 0.93 -4.66 25.67
CA GLY A 168 1.68 -3.50 25.22
C GLY A 168 0.96 -2.49 24.33
N GLY A 169 1.68 -1.39 24.11
CA GLY A 169 1.17 -0.26 23.36
C GLY A 169 0.88 -0.69 21.93
N LYS A 170 -0.33 -0.37 21.47
CA LYS A 170 -0.75 -0.59 20.09
C LYS A 170 -0.47 0.62 19.24
N GLY A 171 -0.22 0.39 17.95
CA GLY A 171 -0.03 1.46 16.97
C GLY A 171 -1.35 2.16 16.63
N SER A 172 -1.25 3.43 16.23
CA SER A 172 -2.40 4.25 15.84
C SER A 172 -2.70 4.08 14.35
N TYR A 173 -3.82 4.65 13.92
CA TYR A 173 -4.22 4.73 12.52
C TYR A 173 -4.32 6.18 12.07
N THR A 174 -3.86 6.47 10.85
CA THR A 174 -4.09 7.75 10.18
C THR A 174 -4.52 7.53 8.74
N SER A 175 -5.47 8.35 8.28
CA SER A 175 -5.96 8.34 6.91
C SER A 175 -6.16 9.75 6.39
N GLY A 176 -6.07 9.92 5.08
CA GLY A 176 -6.42 11.15 4.41
C GLY A 176 -6.37 11.01 2.89
N VAL A 177 -6.96 11.98 2.21
CA VAL A 177 -6.97 12.07 0.74
C VAL A 177 -6.07 13.20 0.28
N ILE A 178 -5.17 12.91 -0.65
CA ILE A 178 -4.26 13.89 -1.26
C ILE A 178 -4.30 13.80 -2.78
N THR A 179 -4.23 14.94 -3.46
CA THR A 179 -4.11 15.00 -4.91
C THR A 179 -2.64 14.86 -5.32
N LEU A 180 -2.33 13.90 -6.19
CA LEU A 180 -0.99 13.66 -6.72
C LEU A 180 -0.99 13.76 -8.24
N GLN A 181 0.13 14.23 -8.79
CA GLN A 181 0.37 14.26 -10.23
C GLN A 181 1.01 12.97 -10.70
N ARG A 182 0.85 12.62 -11.98
CA ARG A 182 1.55 11.47 -12.57
C ARG A 182 3.06 11.62 -12.36
N GLY A 183 3.69 10.58 -11.82
CA GLY A 183 5.12 10.56 -11.53
C GLY A 183 5.52 11.15 -10.17
N ASP A 184 4.59 11.73 -9.39
CA ASP A 184 4.85 12.11 -8.01
C ASP A 184 5.35 10.89 -7.23
N ARG A 185 6.45 11.07 -6.48
CA ARG A 185 7.06 10.01 -5.66
C ARG A 185 6.77 10.25 -4.19
N LEU A 186 6.35 9.19 -3.51
CA LEU A 186 6.20 9.14 -2.06
C LEU A 186 7.05 7.99 -1.52
N TYR A 187 7.70 8.22 -0.39
CA TYR A 187 8.52 7.21 0.27
C TYR A 187 7.80 6.72 1.51
N VAL A 188 7.59 5.41 1.60
CA VAL A 188 6.80 4.75 2.64
C VAL A 188 7.75 4.00 3.57
N TYR A 189 7.67 4.31 4.86
CA TYR A 189 8.44 3.67 5.92
C TYR A 189 7.45 2.99 6.85
N VAL A 190 7.44 1.65 6.85
CA VAL A 190 6.52 0.86 7.65
C VAL A 190 7.19 0.48 8.97
N GLY A 191 6.53 0.72 10.09
CA GLY A 191 7.12 0.48 11.42
C GLY A 191 7.32 -0.99 11.73
N GLU A 192 8.40 -1.32 12.44
CA GLU A 192 8.63 -2.66 12.97
C GLU A 192 7.95 -2.84 14.33
N SER A 193 7.37 -4.03 14.56
CA SER A 193 6.78 -4.40 15.84
C SER A 193 7.78 -4.35 16.98
N GLY A 194 7.30 -3.93 18.15
CA GLY A 194 8.07 -3.96 19.39
C GLY A 194 8.52 -5.39 19.73
N LYS A 195 9.75 -5.53 20.22
CA LYS A 195 10.39 -6.81 20.52
C LYS A 195 10.44 -7.06 22.01
N LYS A 196 10.52 -8.34 22.37
CA LYS A 196 10.62 -8.78 23.76
C LYS A 196 12.07 -8.77 24.24
N GLY A 197 12.31 -8.27 25.44
CA GLY A 197 13.61 -8.42 26.11
C GLY A 197 13.82 -9.87 26.56
N SER A 198 15.09 -10.28 26.71
CA SER A 198 15.41 -11.63 27.18
C SER A 198 15.35 -11.73 28.69
N SER A 199 14.99 -12.91 29.20
CA SER A 199 15.22 -13.26 30.60
C SER A 199 16.70 -13.52 30.85
N GLY A 200 17.17 -13.29 32.08
CA GLY A 200 18.47 -13.76 32.52
C GLY A 200 18.54 -15.29 32.56
N ASN A 201 19.75 -15.82 32.71
CA ASN A 201 20.01 -17.25 32.68
C ASN A 201 20.86 -17.67 33.89
N GLU A 202 20.36 -18.64 34.67
CA GLU A 202 21.01 -19.10 35.89
C GLU A 202 22.32 -19.83 35.64
N GLU A 203 22.33 -20.73 34.65
CA GLU A 203 23.47 -21.60 34.34
C GLU A 203 24.69 -20.80 33.92
N THR A 204 24.47 -19.76 33.13
CA THR A 204 25.52 -18.86 32.61
C THR A 204 25.72 -17.61 33.47
N ARG A 205 24.88 -17.40 34.50
CA ARG A 205 24.86 -16.20 35.37
C ARG A 205 24.81 -14.88 34.58
N THR A 206 24.00 -14.84 33.52
CA THR A 206 23.84 -13.65 32.65
C THR A 206 22.54 -12.92 32.94
N VAL A 207 22.56 -11.58 32.88
CA VAL A 207 21.38 -10.74 33.08
C VAL A 207 20.52 -10.67 31.82
N GLY A 208 19.21 -10.47 31.99
CA GLY A 208 18.29 -10.26 30.88
C GLY A 208 18.65 -9.00 30.08
N ALA A 209 18.77 -9.15 28.76
CA ALA A 209 19.12 -8.07 27.85
C ALA A 209 17.86 -7.36 27.36
N GLY A 210 17.92 -6.02 27.32
CA GLY A 210 16.88 -5.20 26.75
C GLY A 210 16.69 -5.49 25.26
N ALA A 211 15.44 -5.45 24.80
CA ALA A 211 15.15 -5.61 23.39
C ALA A 211 15.78 -4.47 22.57
N ALA A 212 16.32 -4.80 21.40
CA ALA A 212 16.85 -3.80 20.49
C ALA A 212 15.77 -2.80 20.03
N ALA A 213 16.20 -1.58 19.72
CA ALA A 213 15.38 -0.58 19.05
C ALA A 213 14.81 -1.13 17.74
N THR A 214 13.64 -0.64 17.35
CA THR A 214 12.90 -1.14 16.19
C THR A 214 12.92 -0.14 15.05
N PHE A 215 12.85 -0.66 13.82
CA PHE A 215 12.86 0.16 12.62
C PHE A 215 11.76 1.22 12.65
N ASN A 216 12.11 2.41 12.16
CA ASN A 216 11.29 3.61 12.15
C ASN A 216 10.89 4.15 13.54
N GLY A 217 11.82 4.03 14.49
CA GLY A 217 11.86 4.92 15.65
C GLY A 217 11.32 4.36 16.95
N GLY A 218 11.11 3.05 17.10
CA GLY A 218 10.81 2.49 18.43
C GLY A 218 12.06 2.37 19.28
N GLY A 219 12.01 2.86 20.52
CA GLY A 219 13.14 2.86 21.46
C GLY A 219 13.47 1.45 21.96
N ALA A 220 14.74 1.21 22.28
CA ALA A 220 15.20 -0.04 22.88
C ALA A 220 14.66 -0.20 24.31
N GLY A 221 14.53 -1.45 24.78
CA GLY A 221 14.38 -1.72 26.21
C GLY A 221 15.72 -1.65 26.93
N GLY A 222 15.68 -1.38 28.24
CA GLY A 222 16.87 -1.41 29.09
C GLY A 222 17.24 -2.82 29.54
N ASN A 223 18.49 -3.01 29.94
CA ASN A 223 18.97 -4.25 30.53
C ASN A 223 18.47 -4.42 31.97
N ALA A 224 18.23 -5.67 32.36
CA ALA A 224 18.03 -6.04 33.75
C ALA A 224 19.33 -5.93 34.57
N SER A 225 19.19 -5.89 35.90
CA SER A 225 20.28 -6.15 36.84
C SER A 225 20.19 -7.58 37.36
N GLY A 226 21.33 -8.12 37.81
CA GLY A 226 21.40 -9.45 38.44
C GLY A 226 21.31 -9.38 39.96
N SER A 227 21.19 -10.54 40.60
CA SER A 227 21.24 -10.67 42.06
C SER A 227 21.80 -12.01 42.48
N GLU A 228 22.43 -12.03 43.66
CA GLU A 228 22.80 -13.25 44.35
C GLU A 228 21.67 -13.74 45.29
N THR A 229 20.70 -12.88 45.59
CA THR A 229 19.55 -13.20 46.46
C THR A 229 18.45 -13.96 45.73
N TYR A 230 18.20 -13.60 44.47
CA TYR A 230 17.21 -14.24 43.60
C TYR A 230 17.89 -14.60 42.29
N GLY A 231 17.49 -15.73 41.71
CA GLY A 231 18.09 -16.21 40.47
C GLY A 231 17.97 -15.23 39.30
N PHE A 232 18.97 -15.21 38.42
CA PHE A 232 19.06 -14.40 37.20
C PHE A 232 17.85 -14.55 36.26
N SER A 233 17.23 -15.72 36.20
CA SER A 233 16.02 -16.01 35.41
C SER A 233 14.77 -15.26 35.88
N THR A 234 14.82 -14.69 37.09
CA THR A 234 13.75 -13.86 37.65
C THR A 234 13.65 -12.50 36.97
N TYR A 235 14.74 -12.02 36.33
CA TYR A 235 14.83 -10.68 35.78
C TYR A 235 14.95 -10.69 34.26
N SER A 236 14.19 -9.81 33.63
CA SER A 236 14.13 -9.69 32.16
C SER A 236 14.51 -8.30 31.71
N GLY A 237 15.15 -8.20 30.56
CA GLY A 237 15.31 -6.91 29.90
C GLY A 237 13.97 -6.32 29.51
N GLY A 238 13.93 -5.00 29.40
CA GLY A 238 12.75 -4.27 28.96
C GLY A 238 12.39 -4.60 27.50
N ASN A 239 11.12 -4.45 27.18
CA ASN A 239 10.62 -4.60 25.82
C ASN A 239 10.83 -3.29 25.04
N SER A 240 11.05 -3.37 23.74
CA SER A 240 11.19 -2.19 22.89
C SER A 240 9.83 -1.66 22.45
N GLY A 241 9.79 -0.37 22.09
CA GLY A 241 8.63 0.23 21.45
C GLY A 241 8.49 -0.20 19.99
N GLY A 242 7.29 -0.05 19.43
CA GLY A 242 7.03 -0.20 17.99
C GLY A 242 7.42 1.06 17.21
N GLY A 243 7.83 0.87 15.96
CA GLY A 243 8.11 1.95 15.02
C GLY A 243 6.85 2.66 14.50
N ALA A 244 7.01 3.91 14.07
CA ALA A 244 5.96 4.62 13.35
C ALA A 244 5.79 4.06 11.92
N THR A 245 4.65 4.30 11.31
CA THR A 245 4.49 4.15 9.85
C THR A 245 4.25 5.52 9.26
N ASP A 246 5.04 5.91 8.26
CA ASP A 246 4.99 7.27 7.70
C ASP A 246 5.20 7.33 6.19
N VAL A 247 4.75 8.46 5.63
CA VAL A 247 4.94 8.84 4.23
C VAL A 247 5.74 10.13 4.15
N ARG A 248 6.78 10.10 3.32
CA ARG A 248 7.78 11.18 3.16
C ARG A 248 7.87 11.66 1.72
N LEU A 249 8.34 12.90 1.56
CA LEU A 249 8.70 13.46 0.26
C LEU A 249 10.17 13.23 -0.10
N VAL A 250 11.02 12.96 0.91
CA VAL A 250 12.45 12.67 0.73
C VAL A 250 12.73 11.25 1.25
N GLY A 251 13.34 10.43 0.39
CA GLY A 251 13.76 9.07 0.73
C GLY A 251 15.19 9.00 1.29
N GLY A 252 15.61 7.82 1.71
CA GLY A 252 16.92 7.58 2.32
C GLY A 252 16.84 6.72 3.58
N ALA A 253 17.83 6.83 4.46
CA ALA A 253 17.80 6.17 5.76
C ALA A 253 16.59 6.65 6.58
N TRP A 254 15.96 5.74 7.34
CA TRP A 254 14.71 6.04 8.06
C TRP A 254 14.88 7.12 9.13
N ASN A 255 16.09 7.29 9.67
CA ASN A 255 16.43 8.23 10.73
C ASN A 255 17.18 9.48 10.23
N ASP A 256 17.28 9.68 8.91
CA ASP A 256 17.88 10.88 8.36
C ASP A 256 17.02 12.13 8.66
N ALA A 257 17.66 13.25 8.97
CA ALA A 257 16.99 14.47 9.38
C ALA A 257 16.15 15.09 8.24
N GLU A 258 16.62 15.06 7.00
CA GLU A 258 15.86 15.59 5.85
C GLU A 258 14.66 14.71 5.54
N GLY A 259 14.86 13.38 5.60
CA GLY A 259 13.77 12.42 5.54
C GLY A 259 12.71 12.70 6.62
N LEU A 260 13.10 12.75 7.89
CA LEU A 260 12.18 12.95 9.01
C LEU A 260 11.40 14.26 8.93
N LYS A 261 12.02 15.36 8.50
CA LYS A 261 11.33 16.66 8.32
C LYS A 261 10.28 16.58 7.22
N SER A 262 10.54 15.82 6.16
CA SER A 262 9.67 15.69 4.99
C SER A 262 8.42 14.79 5.17
N ARG A 263 8.15 14.34 6.40
CA ARG A 263 7.00 13.49 6.75
C ARG A 263 5.69 14.27 6.63
N ILE A 264 4.84 13.86 5.70
CA ILE A 264 3.53 14.48 5.45
C ILE A 264 2.36 13.75 6.12
N MET A 265 2.57 12.48 6.50
CA MET A 265 1.62 11.66 7.26
C MET A 265 2.38 10.64 8.11
N VAL A 266 1.98 10.46 9.37
CA VAL A 266 2.61 9.58 10.36
C VAL A 266 1.54 8.95 11.23
N ALA A 267 1.51 7.62 11.30
CA ALA A 267 0.85 6.87 12.35
C ALA A 267 1.88 6.44 13.40
N GLY A 268 1.67 6.86 14.65
CA GLY A 268 2.55 6.57 15.77
C GLY A 268 2.61 5.08 16.13
N GLY A 269 3.77 4.63 16.58
CA GLY A 269 4.01 3.31 17.15
C GLY A 269 3.76 3.27 18.66
N GLY A 270 3.36 2.10 19.15
CA GLY A 270 3.09 1.87 20.57
C GLY A 270 4.35 1.76 21.40
N GLY A 271 4.28 2.13 22.67
CA GLY A 271 5.35 1.97 23.66
C GLY A 271 5.49 0.52 24.11
N GLY A 272 6.71 0.15 24.50
CA GLY A 272 7.02 -1.14 25.09
C GLY A 272 6.38 -1.29 26.46
N HIS A 273 6.00 -2.53 26.79
CA HIS A 273 5.25 -2.85 28.00
C HIS A 273 6.09 -3.60 29.03
N VAL A 274 5.55 -3.76 30.23
CA VAL A 274 6.18 -4.51 31.32
C VAL A 274 5.44 -5.82 31.56
N TYR A 275 6.19 -6.92 31.72
CA TYR A 275 5.74 -8.33 31.72
C TYR A 275 4.57 -8.72 32.67
N ARG A 276 4.13 -7.85 33.58
CA ARG A 276 3.24 -8.24 34.69
C ARG A 276 2.00 -7.37 34.86
N ASP A 277 1.75 -6.36 34.03
CA ASP A 277 0.75 -5.38 34.40
C ASP A 277 -0.04 -4.80 33.23
N THR A 278 -1.33 -4.61 33.47
CA THR A 278 -2.33 -4.09 32.51
C THR A 278 -2.48 -2.57 32.57
N GLY A 279 -1.63 -1.86 33.30
CA GLY A 279 -1.75 -0.43 33.57
C GLY A 279 -2.90 -0.17 34.55
N TYR A 280 -2.58 0.23 35.78
CA TYR A 280 -3.57 0.60 36.80
C TYR A 280 -4.72 1.49 36.27
N ASP A 281 -4.36 2.44 35.42
CA ASP A 281 -5.24 3.46 34.85
C ASP A 281 -5.55 3.22 33.38
N ASN A 282 -5.44 1.96 32.92
CA ASN A 282 -5.64 1.51 31.54
C ASN A 282 -4.70 2.16 30.48
N GLN A 283 -3.71 2.94 30.90
CA GLN A 283 -2.69 3.48 29.99
C GLN A 283 -1.62 2.43 29.73
N LYS A 284 -1.38 2.12 28.45
CA LYS A 284 -0.46 1.04 28.03
C LYS A 284 0.62 1.50 27.06
N GLY A 285 0.82 2.80 26.94
CA GLY A 285 1.70 3.38 25.93
C GLY A 285 1.12 3.24 24.52
N ASN A 286 -0.21 3.21 24.36
CA ASN A 286 -0.78 3.21 23.02
C ASN A 286 -0.37 4.48 22.27
N ALA A 287 -0.05 4.32 20.99
CA ALA A 287 0.17 5.45 20.12
C ALA A 287 -1.09 6.32 20.03
N GLY A 288 -0.89 7.61 19.90
CA GLY A 288 -1.99 8.57 19.93
C GLY A 288 -2.25 9.25 18.60
N THR A 289 -3.35 9.99 18.55
CA THR A 289 -3.56 11.01 17.52
C THR A 289 -2.56 12.15 17.73
N THR A 290 -2.93 13.24 18.40
CA THR A 290 -2.00 14.35 18.68
C THR A 290 -1.07 14.05 19.85
N ASN A 291 -1.48 13.18 20.78
CA ASN A 291 -0.76 12.82 21.99
C ASN A 291 -0.82 11.30 22.23
N GLY A 292 0.33 10.65 22.33
CA GLY A 292 0.45 9.25 22.76
C GLY A 292 0.10 9.08 24.25
N GLU A 293 -0.26 7.87 24.63
CA GLU A 293 -0.48 7.54 26.03
C GLU A 293 0.84 7.38 26.79
N LYS A 294 0.78 7.57 28.11
CA LYS A 294 1.87 7.15 28.98
C LYS A 294 1.98 5.62 28.97
N GLY A 295 3.18 5.10 29.23
CA GLY A 295 3.42 3.67 29.38
C GLY A 295 2.67 3.06 30.55
N ALA A 296 2.60 1.73 30.58
CA ALA A 296 1.98 1.00 31.68
C ALA A 296 2.69 1.27 33.02
N LEU A 297 1.89 1.39 34.08
CA LEU A 297 2.34 1.50 35.47
C LEU A 297 1.78 0.34 36.30
N PRO A 298 2.65 -0.48 36.93
CA PRO A 298 2.24 -1.52 37.87
C PRO A 298 1.16 -1.07 38.85
N SER A 299 0.08 -1.85 38.97
CA SER A 299 -1.00 -1.60 39.94
C SER A 299 -0.53 -1.46 41.39
N SER A 300 0.54 -2.15 41.77
CA SER A 300 1.18 -2.01 43.09
C SER A 300 1.76 -0.61 43.36
N LEU A 301 1.89 0.22 42.33
CA LEU A 301 2.45 1.58 42.39
C LEU A 301 1.40 2.67 42.22
N ALA A 302 0.11 2.32 42.16
CA ALA A 302 -0.99 3.26 41.96
C ALA A 302 -1.03 4.40 43.01
N ASN A 303 -0.60 4.09 44.25
CA ASN A 303 -0.62 5.03 45.38
C ASN A 303 0.76 5.60 45.74
N TYR A 304 1.80 5.27 44.98
CA TYR A 304 3.13 5.82 45.21
C TYR A 304 3.22 7.24 44.62
N PRO A 305 3.97 8.15 45.27
CA PRO A 305 4.15 9.50 44.75
C PRO A 305 4.83 9.50 43.37
N SER A 306 4.59 10.55 42.59
CA SER A 306 4.94 10.63 41.16
C SER A 306 6.45 10.53 40.87
N ASP A 307 7.29 10.79 41.86
CA ASP A 307 8.74 10.64 41.83
C ASP A 307 9.19 9.17 41.80
N VAL A 308 8.31 8.22 42.16
CA VAL A 308 8.54 6.77 42.07
C VAL A 308 7.92 6.17 40.80
N ALA A 309 6.80 6.70 40.30
CA ALA A 309 6.09 6.19 39.12
C ALA A 309 6.62 6.78 37.78
N LYS A 310 7.89 6.54 37.45
CA LYS A 310 8.56 7.15 36.28
C LYS A 310 8.34 6.40 34.95
N ARG A 311 7.08 6.13 34.62
CA ARG A 311 6.69 5.57 33.32
C ARG A 311 6.89 6.60 32.21
N GLY A 312 7.22 6.12 31.01
CA GLY A 312 7.42 7.00 29.85
C GLY A 312 6.14 7.76 29.53
N THR A 313 6.24 9.06 29.31
CA THR A 313 5.12 9.85 28.79
C THR A 313 5.00 9.67 27.28
N GLY A 314 3.79 9.85 26.73
CA GLY A 314 3.60 9.79 25.29
C GLY A 314 4.18 11.01 24.58
N GLY A 315 4.52 10.84 23.30
CA GLY A 315 4.90 11.94 22.42
C GLY A 315 3.69 12.83 22.11
N THR A 316 3.94 14.11 21.85
CA THR A 316 2.93 15.11 21.49
C THR A 316 3.20 15.68 20.10
N GLN A 317 2.53 16.76 19.70
CA GLN A 317 2.86 17.48 18.46
C GLN A 317 4.14 18.32 18.55
N THR A 318 4.72 18.46 19.74
CA THR A 318 5.80 19.44 19.98
C THR A 318 6.90 18.93 20.92
N THR A 319 6.62 17.86 21.64
CA THR A 319 7.48 17.31 22.68
C THR A 319 7.42 15.79 22.65
N GLY A 320 8.47 15.15 23.12
CA GLY A 320 8.67 13.70 23.12
C GLY A 320 10.14 13.43 23.39
N ASN A 321 10.55 12.16 23.28
CA ASN A 321 11.98 11.85 23.38
C ASN A 321 12.78 12.57 22.27
N ALA A 322 12.33 12.44 21.03
CA ALA A 322 12.85 13.16 19.89
C ALA A 322 11.85 13.16 18.74
N PHE A 323 12.10 14.01 17.75
CA PHE A 323 11.34 14.00 16.50
C PHE A 323 11.59 12.69 15.75
N GLY A 324 10.55 11.88 15.54
CA GLY A 324 10.68 10.59 14.88
C GLY A 324 11.07 9.41 15.77
N ILE A 325 11.67 9.65 16.94
CA ILE A 325 12.41 8.61 17.67
C ILE A 325 11.94 8.51 19.12
N GLY A 326 11.47 7.32 19.50
CA GLY A 326 11.10 6.94 20.84
C GLY A 326 12.31 6.74 21.75
N GLY A 327 12.14 7.03 23.03
CA GLY A 327 13.21 6.97 24.03
C GLY A 327 13.53 5.54 24.44
N ASN A 328 14.81 5.27 24.68
CA ASN A 328 15.21 3.99 25.23
C ASN A 328 14.71 3.87 26.68
N GLY A 329 14.29 2.68 27.07
CA GLY A 329 14.04 2.34 28.46
C GLY A 329 15.35 2.36 29.23
N ALA A 330 15.32 2.88 30.45
CA ALA A 330 16.47 2.83 31.33
C ALA A 330 16.83 1.38 31.68
N ASN A 331 18.11 1.12 31.90
CA ASN A 331 18.53 -0.10 32.58
C ASN A 331 17.95 -0.13 34.00
N ALA A 332 17.93 -1.32 34.60
CA ALA A 332 17.67 -1.45 36.03
C ALA A 332 18.57 -0.49 36.84
N GLY A 333 17.98 0.17 37.85
CA GLY A 333 18.69 1.10 38.72
C GLY A 333 19.82 0.44 39.52
N ILE A 334 20.67 1.27 40.15
CA ILE A 334 21.91 0.85 40.83
C ILE A 334 21.63 0.02 42.10
N THR A 335 20.44 0.15 42.70
CA THR A 335 20.06 -0.55 43.93
C THR A 335 19.07 -1.67 43.61
N GLY A 336 19.56 -2.90 43.53
CA GLY A 336 18.72 -4.08 43.58
C GLY A 336 18.45 -4.78 42.25
N ALA A 337 17.97 -5.99 42.42
CA ALA A 337 17.70 -7.02 41.43
C ALA A 337 16.41 -6.72 40.66
N CYS A 338 16.49 -6.08 39.49
CA CYS A 338 15.33 -5.56 38.79
C CYS A 338 15.34 -5.89 37.30
N SER A 339 14.14 -5.95 36.70
CA SER A 339 14.01 -6.00 35.24
C SER A 339 14.29 -4.63 34.63
N GLY A 340 14.68 -4.62 33.36
CA GLY A 340 14.88 -3.38 32.60
C GLY A 340 13.56 -2.67 32.27
N HIS A 341 13.64 -1.37 32.04
CA HIS A 341 12.48 -0.56 31.67
C HIS A 341 12.25 -0.58 30.16
N SER A 342 11.02 -0.30 29.72
CA SER A 342 10.62 -0.47 28.33
C SER A 342 10.83 0.79 27.49
N GLY A 343 11.12 0.61 26.20
CA GLY A 343 11.32 1.70 25.25
C GLY A 343 10.02 2.37 24.81
N GLY A 344 10.07 3.66 24.47
CA GLY A 344 8.96 4.42 23.92
C GLY A 344 8.70 4.11 22.45
N GLY A 345 7.47 4.33 21.99
CA GLY A 345 7.08 4.13 20.59
C GLY A 345 7.56 5.26 19.68
N GLY A 346 7.84 4.94 18.42
CA GLY A 346 8.14 5.93 17.38
C GLY A 346 6.91 6.77 17.03
N GLY A 347 7.08 7.94 16.44
CA GLY A 347 5.94 8.79 16.07
C GLY A 347 6.36 10.07 15.37
N TYR A 348 5.44 11.02 15.22
CA TYR A 348 5.81 12.38 14.80
C TYR A 348 6.82 12.95 15.80
N PHE A 349 6.47 12.88 17.08
CA PHE A 349 7.41 12.78 18.20
C PHE A 349 7.28 11.41 18.85
N GLY A 350 8.42 10.78 19.11
CA GLY A 350 8.45 9.50 19.81
C GLY A 350 8.13 9.67 21.29
N GLY A 351 7.46 8.66 21.86
CA GLY A 351 7.22 8.59 23.30
C GLY A 351 8.51 8.39 24.09
N PHE A 352 8.49 8.73 25.38
CA PHE A 352 9.63 8.51 26.25
C PHE A 352 9.74 7.04 26.68
N GLY A 353 10.96 6.57 26.93
CA GLY A 353 11.18 5.29 27.59
C GLY A 353 10.85 5.35 29.09
N GLY A 354 10.60 4.20 29.70
CA GLY A 354 10.49 4.09 31.15
C GLY A 354 11.82 4.44 31.83
N SER A 355 11.75 5.16 32.95
CA SER A 355 12.94 5.65 33.66
C SER A 355 13.16 4.93 35.00
N SER A 356 14.40 4.95 35.49
CA SER A 356 14.77 4.32 36.76
C SER A 356 14.06 4.96 37.97
N THR A 357 13.50 4.10 38.81
CA THR A 357 12.86 4.45 40.08
C THR A 357 13.89 4.44 41.21
N GLY A 358 13.81 5.36 42.16
CA GLY A 358 14.70 5.35 43.33
C GLY A 358 14.32 4.22 44.30
N GLY A 359 15.30 3.47 44.78
CA GLY A 359 15.19 2.59 45.96
C GLY A 359 14.64 1.17 45.73
N ASN A 360 13.57 0.98 44.94
CA ASN A 360 12.90 -0.33 44.78
C ASN A 360 12.73 -0.74 43.30
N CYS A 361 12.67 -2.05 43.06
CA CYS A 361 12.53 -2.64 41.74
C CYS A 361 11.13 -2.51 41.15
N HIS A 362 10.98 -1.53 40.27
CA HIS A 362 9.71 -1.25 39.59
C HIS A 362 9.91 -1.16 38.09
N ASN A 363 9.13 -1.92 37.34
CA ASN A 363 9.22 -1.93 35.89
C ASN A 363 8.35 -0.80 35.33
N MET A 364 8.89 -0.02 34.40
CA MET A 364 8.19 1.12 33.82
C MET A 364 7.96 0.90 32.33
N GLY A 365 6.71 1.05 31.88
CA GLY A 365 6.38 1.02 30.45
C GLY A 365 6.87 2.28 29.73
N GLY A 366 7.11 2.15 28.42
CA GLY A 366 7.39 3.28 27.54
C GLY A 366 6.10 3.92 27.03
N GLY A 367 6.13 5.23 26.79
CA GLY A 367 4.99 5.96 26.22
C GLY A 367 4.85 5.72 24.71
N GLY A 368 3.64 5.88 24.20
CA GLY A 368 3.35 5.78 22.76
C GLY A 368 3.78 7.05 22.00
N GLY A 369 4.06 6.92 20.70
CA GLY A 369 4.33 8.07 19.86
C GLY A 369 3.06 8.83 19.46
N SER A 370 3.22 10.09 19.05
CA SER A 370 2.16 10.88 18.41
C SER A 370 2.06 10.57 16.92
N SER A 371 0.90 10.84 16.35
CA SER A 371 0.65 10.82 14.91
C SER A 371 0.65 12.25 14.35
N PHE A 372 0.72 12.37 13.03
CA PHE A 372 0.63 13.65 12.31
C PHE A 372 0.05 13.43 10.92
N VAL A 373 -0.78 14.35 10.44
CA VAL A 373 -1.26 14.38 9.06
C VAL A 373 -1.25 15.85 8.62
N SER A 374 -0.58 16.18 7.52
CA SER A 374 -0.56 17.58 7.07
C SER A 374 -1.97 18.11 6.84
N GLY A 375 -2.35 19.15 7.59
CA GLY A 375 -3.69 19.73 7.61
C GLY A 375 -4.62 19.24 8.74
N CYS A 376 -4.20 18.33 9.62
CA CYS A 376 -5.05 17.89 10.73
C CYS A 376 -5.29 18.98 11.78
N THR A 377 -6.50 18.99 12.33
CA THR A 377 -6.85 19.87 13.45
C THR A 377 -6.03 19.51 14.69
N GLY A 378 -5.47 20.52 15.36
CA GLY A 378 -4.66 20.33 16.57
C GLY A 378 -3.23 19.85 16.32
N CYS A 379 -2.85 19.67 15.05
CA CYS A 379 -1.49 19.28 14.68
C CYS A 379 -0.58 20.48 14.49
N ARG A 380 0.73 20.28 14.66
CA ARG A 380 1.74 21.33 14.42
C ARG A 380 2.84 20.79 13.52
N ALA A 381 2.96 21.36 12.34
CA ALA A 381 3.98 21.01 11.38
C ALA A 381 5.33 21.64 11.74
N VAL A 382 6.41 20.93 11.44
CA VAL A 382 7.76 21.50 11.41
C VAL A 382 7.91 22.48 10.25
N LEU A 383 8.78 23.46 10.45
CA LEU A 383 9.34 24.30 9.40
C LEU A 383 10.40 23.51 8.61
N GLU A 384 10.83 24.01 7.46
CA GLU A 384 11.91 23.41 6.66
C GLU A 384 13.24 23.30 7.44
N SER A 385 13.46 24.21 8.40
CA SER A 385 14.58 24.16 9.34
C SER A 385 14.51 23.00 10.35
N GLY A 386 13.36 22.33 10.47
CA GLY A 386 13.09 21.30 11.47
C GLY A 386 12.55 21.83 12.80
N ALA A 387 12.54 23.15 13.00
CA ALA A 387 11.91 23.76 14.17
C ALA A 387 10.38 23.61 14.12
N ILE A 388 9.73 23.55 15.28
CA ILE A 388 8.27 23.41 15.35
C ILE A 388 7.58 24.73 14.99
N GLY A 389 6.76 24.71 13.93
CA GLY A 389 6.00 25.85 13.46
C GLY A 389 4.66 26.04 14.18
N THR A 390 3.89 27.03 13.73
CA THR A 390 2.52 27.32 14.19
C THR A 390 1.44 26.79 13.25
N SER A 391 1.79 26.48 12.00
CA SER A 391 0.91 25.87 11.00
C SER A 391 0.69 24.38 11.28
N ASN A 392 -0.47 23.85 10.86
CA ASN A 392 -0.72 22.40 10.79
C ASN A 392 -0.45 21.82 9.39
N ILE A 393 -0.14 22.66 8.40
CA ILE A 393 0.23 22.26 7.04
C ILE A 393 1.75 22.16 6.96
N HIS A 394 2.23 21.02 6.46
CA HIS A 394 3.64 20.74 6.20
C HIS A 394 4.27 21.81 5.28
N TYR A 395 5.55 22.15 5.51
CA TYR A 395 6.23 23.26 4.82
C TYR A 395 6.27 23.13 3.29
N SER A 396 6.13 21.92 2.74
CA SER A 396 6.01 21.68 1.29
C SER A 396 4.67 22.12 0.68
N GLY A 397 3.69 22.49 1.49
CA GLY A 397 2.33 22.83 1.05
C GLY A 397 1.44 21.63 0.72
N LYS A 398 1.95 20.40 0.76
CA LYS A 398 1.13 19.17 0.63
C LYS A 398 0.14 19.12 1.80
N VAL A 399 -1.15 18.94 1.52
CA VAL A 399 -2.23 18.94 2.52
C VAL A 399 -3.22 17.82 2.21
N PHE A 400 -3.70 17.15 3.26
CA PHE A 400 -4.71 16.11 3.15
C PHE A 400 -6.11 16.67 3.41
N LYS A 401 -7.10 16.05 2.78
CA LYS A 401 -8.54 16.23 3.04
C LYS A 401 -9.10 14.95 3.62
N GLN A 402 -10.31 15.00 4.19
CA GLN A 402 -10.99 13.83 4.78
C GLN A 402 -10.07 13.07 5.76
N ILE A 403 -9.41 13.83 6.62
CA ILE A 403 -8.42 13.29 7.55
C ILE A 403 -9.14 12.54 8.67
N GLU A 404 -8.66 11.34 8.96
CA GLU A 404 -9.06 10.55 10.12
C GLU A 404 -7.79 10.14 10.90
N MET A 405 -7.83 10.26 12.22
CA MET A 405 -6.76 9.81 13.11
C MET A 405 -7.40 9.08 14.27
N ILE A 406 -6.95 7.85 14.54
CA ILE A 406 -7.51 6.98 15.58
C ILE A 406 -6.37 6.49 16.46
N SER A 407 -6.47 6.72 17.78
CA SER A 407 -5.50 6.24 18.76
C SER A 407 -5.45 4.71 18.84
N GLY A 408 -4.32 4.15 19.27
CA GLY A 408 -4.10 2.71 19.38
C GLY A 408 -4.98 1.99 20.43
N ASN A 409 -5.67 2.74 21.29
CA ASN A 409 -6.65 2.19 22.24
C ASN A 409 -8.09 2.16 21.69
N ALA A 410 -8.32 2.63 20.47
CA ALA A 410 -9.64 2.76 19.86
C ALA A 410 -9.83 1.80 18.68
N VAL A 411 -11.09 1.58 18.31
CA VAL A 411 -11.49 0.72 17.20
C VAL A 411 -11.17 1.40 15.86
N MET A 412 -10.40 0.72 15.01
CA MET A 412 -9.92 1.20 13.72
C MET A 412 -10.13 0.15 12.60
N PRO A 413 -10.03 0.55 11.33
CA PRO A 413 -10.04 -0.39 10.21
C PRO A 413 -8.93 -1.44 10.36
N ASN A 414 -9.21 -2.66 9.93
CA ASN A 414 -8.21 -3.73 9.92
C ASN A 414 -7.43 -3.69 8.60
N PRO A 415 -6.08 -3.63 8.65
CA PRO A 415 -5.28 -3.54 7.44
C PRO A 415 -5.39 -4.77 6.54
N ARG A 416 -5.75 -5.94 7.10
CA ARG A 416 -5.74 -7.24 6.41
C ARG A 416 -7.07 -8.00 6.47
N GLY A 417 -8.15 -7.33 6.86
CA GLY A 417 -9.44 -8.00 7.04
C GLY A 417 -10.62 -7.03 7.06
N THR A 418 -11.82 -7.58 7.03
CA THR A 418 -13.07 -6.80 7.01
C THR A 418 -13.58 -6.45 8.41
N VAL A 419 -13.13 -7.19 9.43
CA VAL A 419 -13.52 -6.97 10.83
C VAL A 419 -12.59 -5.94 11.45
N LYS A 420 -13.15 -4.85 12.01
CA LYS A 420 -12.41 -3.81 12.71
C LYS A 420 -11.58 -4.37 13.88
N ILE A 421 -10.47 -3.71 14.19
CA ILE A 421 -9.55 -4.08 15.28
C ILE A 421 -9.44 -2.94 16.28
N THR A 422 -9.03 -3.22 17.53
CA THR A 422 -8.70 -2.17 18.51
C THR A 422 -7.19 -2.00 18.56
N GLY A 423 -6.68 -0.92 17.97
CA GLY A 423 -5.25 -0.70 17.79
C GLY A 423 -4.60 -1.65 16.79
N ASN A 424 -3.50 -1.23 16.17
CA ASN A 424 -2.69 -2.15 15.38
C ASN A 424 -1.70 -2.90 16.28
N GLU A 425 -1.74 -4.22 16.22
CA GLU A 425 -0.76 -5.11 16.84
C GLU A 425 0.24 -5.60 15.79
N GLY A 426 1.49 -5.79 16.21
CA GLY A 426 2.55 -6.21 15.31
C GLY A 426 3.07 -5.11 14.40
N ASN A 427 3.59 -5.50 13.25
CA ASN A 427 4.22 -4.57 12.32
C ASN A 427 3.20 -3.54 11.83
N GLY A 428 3.70 -2.38 11.45
CA GLY A 428 2.91 -1.39 10.77
C GLY A 428 2.41 -1.89 9.41
N PHE A 429 1.57 -1.07 8.79
CA PHE A 429 1.04 -1.31 7.46
C PHE A 429 0.75 0.01 6.78
N ALA A 430 0.87 0.07 5.46
CA ALA A 430 0.42 1.21 4.69
C ALA A 430 -0.31 0.77 3.42
N ARG A 431 -1.32 1.55 3.05
CA ARG A 431 -2.10 1.37 1.84
C ARG A 431 -2.32 2.71 1.15
N ILE A 432 -2.11 2.73 -0.17
CA ILE A 432 -2.43 3.86 -1.03
C ILE A 432 -3.46 3.39 -2.05
N THR A 433 -4.61 4.05 -2.12
CA THR A 433 -5.71 3.68 -3.01
C THR A 433 -6.08 4.87 -3.88
N ILE A 434 -6.17 4.66 -5.19
CA ILE A 434 -6.67 5.67 -6.13
C ILE A 434 -8.17 5.84 -5.92
N ILE A 435 -8.62 7.07 -5.63
CA ILE A 435 -10.04 7.40 -5.57
C ILE A 435 -10.50 7.73 -6.98
N GLU A 436 -11.31 6.84 -7.53
CA GLU A 436 -12.02 7.07 -8.77
C GLU A 436 -13.06 8.19 -8.58
N LYS A 437 -12.96 9.26 -9.39
CA LYS A 437 -13.92 10.38 -9.40
C LYS A 437 -15.31 10.00 -9.88
#